data_AF-A0A060VUF1-F1
#
_entry.id   AF-A0A060VUF1-F1
#
_cell.length_a   1.000
_cell.length_b   1.000
_cell.length_c   1.000
_cell.angle_alpha   90.00
_cell.angle_beta   90.00
_cell.angle_gamma   90.00
#
_symmetry.space_group_name_H-M   'P 1'
#
loop_
_entity.id
_entity.type
_entity.pdbx_description
1 polymer ?
#
loop_
_entity_poly.entity_id
_entity_poly.type
_entity_poly.pdbx_seq_one_letter_code
_entity_poly.pdbx_strand_id
1 'polypeptide(L)'
;MEDMEDDCFVLNDDYNHNYCANSASGQVLYLRNELSDVPQPLSISPGLATRDVAAQENHSKVCSSSSSGLKFMDSDSSSVSSDTSETDSPSAASIAGKLTLNSASKFLMNAMTEEDYRTTYWPNLEKAIDHLLIQNPMDHISISYEQIYSCVYKCVCQQHSELLYKDLMLKITTHLQQVSSDLQITPPRNLIENFNIALTRYTDALQCIVPVFIYMNKFYIETKLNRDLREDLMKLFTDHVAEKHVDTLIPLLLEAHSMPFQVRPSTMASVVKGLYTLWPDWAHLAPAVFSGFIPQINPPTVESQLSDYAARDQKLQMELSLNGFPRGDQSRKRASEESA
;
A
#
# COMPACT_ATOMS: atom_id res chain seq x y z
N MET A 1 -57.34 19.29 -18.44
CA MET A 1 -58.57 18.61 -18.88
C MET A 1 -58.56 18.74 -20.37
N GLU A 2 -58.62 17.62 -21.07
CA GLU A 2 -58.28 17.46 -22.49
C GLU A 2 -56.82 17.83 -22.85
N ASP A 3 -56.23 17.37 -23.96
CA ASP A 3 -55.98 16.00 -24.46
C ASP A 3 -54.65 16.10 -25.28
N MET A 4 -53.73 15.12 -25.37
CA MET A 4 -53.80 13.70 -25.72
C MET A 4 -54.04 13.41 -27.21
N GLU A 5 -53.02 13.64 -28.03
CA GLU A 5 -52.82 12.96 -29.32
C GLU A 5 -51.39 12.41 -29.41
N ASP A 6 -51.26 11.10 -29.63
CA ASP A 6 -50.01 10.42 -29.99
C ASP A 6 -49.80 10.49 -31.51
N ASP A 7 -48.54 10.47 -31.99
CA ASP A 7 -48.25 10.02 -33.35
C ASP A 7 -46.94 9.21 -33.40
N CYS A 8 -46.86 8.22 -34.28
CA CYS A 8 -46.00 7.04 -34.12
C CYS A 8 -45.34 6.58 -35.42
N PHE A 9 -44.00 6.64 -35.49
CA PHE A 9 -43.23 6.03 -36.57
C PHE A 9 -42.00 5.24 -36.10
N VAL A 10 -42.25 3.96 -35.82
CA VAL A 10 -41.55 2.79 -36.37
C VAL A 10 -40.01 2.78 -36.37
N LEU A 11 -39.47 1.96 -35.46
CA LEU A 11 -38.37 0.98 -35.61
C LEU A 11 -37.22 1.27 -36.60
N ASN A 12 -36.01 1.18 -36.06
CA ASN A 12 -35.02 0.26 -36.63
C ASN A 12 -34.24 -0.39 -35.47
N ASP A 13 -34.34 -1.72 -35.34
CA ASP A 13 -33.57 -2.49 -34.36
C ASP A 13 -32.14 -2.75 -34.88
N ASP A 14 -31.14 -2.60 -34.02
CA ASP A 14 -29.78 -3.09 -34.29
C ASP A 14 -29.25 -3.84 -33.04
N TYR A 15 -29.45 -5.15 -33.03
CA TYR A 15 -29.22 -6.03 -31.88
C TYR A 15 -27.72 -6.33 -31.67
N ASN A 16 -27.03 -5.49 -30.88
CA ASN A 16 -25.69 -5.82 -30.41
C ASN A 16 -25.72 -6.82 -29.22
N HIS A 17 -25.71 -8.11 -29.53
CA HIS A 17 -25.68 -9.19 -28.54
C HIS A 17 -24.30 -9.34 -27.88
N ASN A 18 -24.19 -8.99 -26.60
CA ASN A 18 -23.24 -9.64 -25.70
C ASN A 18 -23.70 -9.60 -24.23
N TYR A 19 -24.56 -10.57 -23.86
CA TYR A 19 -24.99 -10.79 -22.48
C TYR A 19 -24.81 -12.26 -22.10
N CYS A 20 -23.74 -12.55 -21.36
CA CYS A 20 -23.46 -13.89 -20.83
C CYS A 20 -23.14 -13.81 -19.33
N ALA A 21 -24.18 -13.94 -18.51
CA ALA A 21 -24.05 -14.15 -17.08
C ALA A 21 -25.04 -15.23 -16.62
N ASN A 22 -24.53 -16.39 -16.20
CA ASN A 22 -25.11 -17.11 -15.08
C ASN A 22 -24.07 -18.04 -14.40
N SER A 23 -24.37 -18.44 -13.17
CA SER A 23 -23.44 -19.11 -12.26
C SER A 23 -23.50 -20.65 -12.33
N ALA A 24 -22.41 -21.30 -11.87
CA ALA A 24 -22.40 -22.29 -10.77
C ALA A 24 -21.46 -23.51 -10.98
N SER A 25 -20.73 -23.85 -9.92
CA SER A 25 -20.21 -25.18 -9.53
C SER A 25 -19.54 -26.09 -10.56
N GLY A 26 -18.23 -26.34 -10.38
CA GLY A 26 -17.53 -27.49 -10.98
C GLY A 26 -16.03 -27.56 -10.63
N GLN A 27 -15.63 -28.52 -9.80
CA GLN A 27 -14.21 -28.86 -9.61
C GLN A 27 -13.74 -29.75 -10.76
N VAL A 28 -12.68 -29.38 -11.49
CA VAL A 28 -11.86 -30.33 -12.27
C VAL A 28 -10.38 -29.94 -12.18
N LEU A 29 -9.52 -30.96 -12.07
CA LEU A 29 -8.06 -30.85 -11.97
C LEU A 29 -7.43 -30.54 -13.34
N TYR A 30 -6.38 -29.71 -13.37
CA TYR A 30 -5.50 -29.61 -14.54
C TYR A 30 -4.32 -30.59 -14.43
N LEU A 31 -4.21 -31.48 -15.41
CA LEU A 31 -3.12 -32.45 -15.55
C LEU A 31 -2.91 -32.71 -17.04
N ARG A 32 -1.80 -32.26 -17.63
CA ARG A 32 -1.44 -32.60 -19.01
C ARG A 32 0.07 -32.54 -19.27
N ASN A 33 0.56 -33.54 -19.99
CA ASN A 33 1.94 -33.71 -20.42
C ASN A 33 2.21 -33.10 -21.82
N GLU A 34 3.40 -32.50 -21.97
CA GLU A 34 4.44 -32.77 -22.99
C GLU A 34 4.24 -32.47 -24.50
N LEU A 35 5.38 -32.09 -25.11
CA LEU A 35 5.82 -32.22 -26.52
C LEU A 35 5.20 -31.25 -27.57
N SER A 36 5.95 -30.67 -28.53
CA SER A 36 7.40 -30.77 -28.84
C SER A 36 7.96 -29.54 -29.60
N ASP A 37 9.29 -29.55 -29.79
CA ASP A 37 10.15 -28.83 -30.77
C ASP A 37 10.47 -27.33 -30.51
N VAL A 38 11.68 -26.74 -30.60
CA VAL A 38 13.11 -27.04 -30.98
C VAL A 38 13.61 -25.85 -31.86
N PRO A 39 14.91 -25.42 -31.94
CA PRO A 39 16.18 -25.96 -31.41
C PRO A 39 17.03 -24.99 -30.52
N GLN A 40 18.18 -25.48 -30.02
CA GLN A 40 19.30 -24.70 -29.45
C GLN A 40 20.47 -24.51 -30.46
N PRO A 41 21.44 -23.62 -30.16
CA PRO A 41 22.81 -23.74 -30.66
C PRO A 41 23.89 -23.87 -29.56
N LEU A 42 24.50 -25.06 -29.52
CA LEU A 42 25.90 -25.43 -29.19
C LEU A 42 26.81 -24.52 -28.32
N SER A 43 27.42 -25.14 -27.32
CA SER A 43 28.62 -24.68 -26.60
C SER A 43 29.93 -24.97 -27.34
N ILE A 44 30.93 -24.08 -27.20
CA ILE A 44 32.33 -24.35 -27.59
C ILE A 44 33.27 -23.84 -26.48
N SER A 45 34.22 -24.69 -26.08
CA SER A 45 35.41 -24.30 -25.29
C SER A 45 36.67 -24.65 -26.08
N PRO A 46 37.73 -23.84 -25.96
CA PRO A 46 38.99 -24.41 -25.49
C PRO A 46 39.70 -23.51 -24.47
N GLY A 47 40.71 -24.05 -23.79
CA GLY A 47 41.58 -23.26 -22.90
C GLY A 47 42.97 -23.87 -22.77
N LEU A 48 43.93 -23.08 -22.28
CA LEU A 48 45.19 -23.57 -21.73
C LEU A 48 45.76 -22.54 -20.72
N ALA A 49 46.74 -22.94 -19.92
CA ALA A 49 47.12 -22.27 -18.67
C ALA A 49 48.35 -21.34 -18.77
N THR A 50 48.50 -20.47 -17.76
CA THR A 50 49.76 -20.25 -17.02
C THR A 50 49.45 -19.64 -15.63
N ARG A 51 50.45 -19.49 -14.73
CA ARG A 51 50.26 -19.48 -13.27
C ARG A 51 51.20 -18.54 -12.49
N ASP A 52 50.87 -18.36 -11.19
CA ASP A 52 51.65 -17.72 -10.10
C ASP A 52 51.95 -16.21 -10.30
N VAL A 53 52.36 -15.38 -9.33
CA VAL A 53 53.01 -15.49 -7.99
C VAL A 53 52.13 -14.77 -6.95
N ALA A 54 51.94 -15.09 -5.66
CA ALA A 54 52.46 -15.99 -4.59
C ALA A 54 52.97 -15.21 -3.36
N ALA A 55 52.43 -15.54 -2.17
CA ALA A 55 52.91 -15.29 -0.79
C ALA A 55 52.02 -16.14 0.16
N GLN A 56 52.51 -17.11 0.96
CA GLN A 56 53.25 -16.99 2.25
C GLN A 56 52.45 -16.27 3.37
N GLU A 57 52.30 -16.80 4.59
CA GLU A 57 52.68 -18.13 5.13
C GLU A 57 52.03 -18.40 6.52
N ASN A 58 52.17 -19.63 7.04
CA ASN A 58 52.12 -20.03 8.47
C ASN A 58 50.77 -20.03 9.24
N HIS A 59 50.54 -20.89 10.25
CA HIS A 59 50.88 -22.32 10.42
C HIS A 59 50.09 -22.92 11.63
N SER A 60 50.16 -24.25 11.83
CA SER A 60 49.69 -25.03 13.00
C SER A 60 48.17 -25.35 13.14
N LYS A 61 47.75 -26.42 13.83
CA LYS A 61 47.84 -27.87 13.47
C LYS A 61 47.29 -28.80 14.59
N VAL A 62 46.22 -29.56 14.30
CA VAL A 62 45.87 -30.94 14.82
C VAL A 62 45.47 -31.09 16.33
N CYS A 63 44.63 -32.04 16.80
CA CYS A 63 43.48 -32.83 16.29
C CYS A 63 42.81 -33.64 17.46
N SER A 64 41.66 -34.28 17.18
CA SER A 64 41.22 -35.60 17.72
C SER A 64 40.71 -35.77 19.17
N SER A 65 39.38 -36.03 19.27
CA SER A 65 38.70 -37.15 19.99
C SER A 65 39.19 -37.63 21.37
N SER A 66 38.33 -37.88 22.37
CA SER A 66 37.25 -38.89 22.32
C SER A 66 36.42 -39.01 23.63
N SER A 67 35.21 -39.60 23.52
CA SER A 67 34.41 -40.36 24.53
C SER A 67 34.30 -39.91 26.02
N SER A 68 33.06 -39.79 26.54
CA SER A 68 32.49 -40.75 27.53
C SER A 68 31.10 -40.39 28.13
N GLY A 69 30.12 -41.31 27.98
CA GLY A 69 29.22 -41.75 29.08
C GLY A 69 27.81 -41.12 29.29
N LEU A 70 26.85 -42.00 29.70
CA LEU A 70 25.57 -41.75 30.42
C LEU A 70 24.48 -40.89 29.70
N LYS A 71 23.27 -41.32 29.28
CA LYS A 71 22.44 -42.56 29.34
C LYS A 71 21.36 -42.66 30.45
N PHE A 72 20.10 -42.97 30.04
CA PHE A 72 18.84 -43.21 30.80
C PHE A 72 18.16 -41.95 31.41
N MET A 73 16.82 -41.87 31.60
CA MET A 73 15.70 -42.82 31.34
C MET A 73 14.36 -42.08 31.07
N ASP A 74 13.44 -42.71 30.33
CA ASP A 74 12.04 -42.27 30.17
C ASP A 74 11.09 -42.91 31.22
N SER A 75 9.91 -42.30 31.45
CA SER A 75 8.76 -42.91 32.16
C SER A 75 7.45 -42.13 31.93
N ASP A 76 6.46 -42.75 31.29
CA ASP A 76 5.05 -42.30 31.28
C ASP A 76 4.30 -42.73 32.55
N SER A 77 3.20 -42.06 32.89
CA SER A 77 2.12 -42.63 33.73
C SER A 77 0.79 -41.89 33.57
N SER A 78 -0.30 -42.65 33.49
CA SER A 78 -1.68 -42.18 33.29
C SER A 78 -2.68 -42.96 34.16
N SER A 79 -3.70 -42.29 34.73
CA SER A 79 -4.98 -42.79 35.32
C SER A 79 -5.62 -41.64 36.13
N VAL A 80 -6.89 -41.20 36.06
CA VAL A 80 -8.29 -41.69 35.86
C VAL A 80 -9.14 -41.70 37.16
N SER A 81 -10.42 -41.31 37.00
CA SER A 81 -11.62 -41.69 37.80
C SER A 81 -11.95 -41.06 39.18
N SER A 82 -12.91 -40.13 39.14
CA SER A 82 -14.31 -40.26 39.67
C SER A 82 -14.70 -40.41 41.17
N ASP A 83 -15.46 -39.39 41.61
CA ASP A 83 -16.87 -39.42 42.14
C ASP A 83 -17.25 -39.80 43.61
N THR A 84 -18.42 -39.25 44.03
CA THR A 84 -19.26 -39.51 45.24
C THR A 84 -18.76 -39.02 46.62
N SER A 85 -19.61 -38.55 47.58
CA SER A 85 -21.05 -38.17 47.60
C SER A 85 -21.41 -37.28 48.83
N GLU A 86 -22.67 -36.84 48.94
CA GLU A 86 -23.30 -36.03 50.02
C GLU A 86 -23.36 -36.75 51.41
N THR A 87 -23.76 -36.17 52.57
CA THR A 87 -24.70 -35.06 52.95
C THR A 87 -24.04 -34.06 53.97
N ASP A 88 -24.67 -33.15 54.76
CA ASP A 88 -26.05 -32.91 55.23
C ASP A 88 -26.35 -31.44 55.66
N SER A 89 -27.44 -31.16 56.40
CA SER A 89 -27.91 -29.81 56.84
C SER A 89 -28.79 -29.89 58.12
N PRO A 90 -29.56 -28.87 58.59
CA PRO A 90 -29.46 -27.39 58.50
C PRO A 90 -29.52 -26.68 59.90
N SER A 91 -29.37 -25.34 59.93
CA SER A 91 -30.01 -24.45 60.93
C SER A 91 -30.06 -23.00 60.45
N ALA A 92 -31.03 -22.21 60.91
CA ALA A 92 -31.39 -20.92 60.29
C ALA A 92 -31.58 -19.77 61.29
N ALA A 93 -31.17 -18.54 60.92
CA ALA A 93 -31.85 -17.29 61.27
C ALA A 93 -31.32 -16.05 60.50
N SER A 94 -32.20 -15.42 59.73
CA SER A 94 -32.31 -13.96 59.47
C SER A 94 -31.12 -13.02 59.78
N ILE A 95 -30.50 -12.46 58.74
CA ILE A 95 -30.09 -11.03 58.71
C ILE A 95 -30.59 -10.40 57.39
N ALA A 96 -30.99 -9.13 57.45
CA ALA A 96 -31.70 -8.41 56.40
C ALA A 96 -30.97 -8.32 55.05
N GLY A 97 -31.75 -8.36 53.96
CA GLY A 97 -31.27 -8.20 52.59
C GLY A 97 -30.77 -6.79 52.28
N LYS A 98 -29.49 -6.53 52.52
CA LYS A 98 -28.80 -5.31 52.09
C LYS A 98 -28.45 -5.43 50.61
N LEU A 99 -29.20 -4.74 49.74
CA LEU A 99 -29.06 -4.86 48.28
C LEU A 99 -27.62 -4.59 47.81
N THR A 100 -27.13 -5.49 46.97
CA THR A 100 -25.70 -5.72 46.75
C THR A 100 -25.12 -4.80 45.68
N LEU A 101 -24.54 -3.66 46.08
CA LEU A 101 -23.81 -2.72 45.20
C LEU A 101 -22.46 -3.27 44.66
N ASN A 102 -22.28 -4.60 44.60
CA ASN A 102 -21.02 -5.25 44.26
C ASN A 102 -20.90 -5.61 42.76
N SER A 103 -21.85 -5.14 41.93
CA SER A 103 -21.79 -5.32 40.46
C SER A 103 -20.93 -4.23 39.80
N ALA A 104 -21.21 -2.96 40.10
CA ALA A 104 -20.48 -1.82 39.53
C ALA A 104 -18.96 -1.85 39.84
N SER A 105 -18.59 -2.16 41.09
CA SER A 105 -17.18 -2.16 41.51
C SER A 105 -16.31 -3.24 40.87
N LYS A 106 -16.89 -4.29 40.27
CA LYS A 106 -16.11 -5.32 39.56
C LYS A 106 -15.64 -4.87 38.17
N PHE A 107 -16.35 -3.94 37.53
CA PHE A 107 -15.93 -3.33 36.27
C PHE A 107 -14.85 -2.25 36.47
N LEU A 108 -14.72 -1.69 37.68
CA LEU A 108 -13.73 -0.65 38.00
C LEU A 108 -12.34 -1.19 38.37
N MET A 109 -12.21 -2.48 38.72
CA MET A 109 -10.93 -3.08 39.13
C MET A 109 -9.96 -3.38 37.98
N ASN A 110 -10.45 -3.38 36.74
CA ASN A 110 -9.62 -3.42 35.52
C ASN A 110 -9.65 -2.05 34.79
N ALA A 111 -9.75 -0.94 35.52
CA ALA A 111 -9.51 0.38 34.96
C ALA A 111 -8.02 0.49 34.58
N MET A 112 -7.74 0.62 33.29
CA MET A 112 -6.38 0.65 32.76
C MET A 112 -5.75 2.01 33.06
N THR A 113 -4.68 2.03 33.85
CA THR A 113 -4.02 3.29 34.21
C THR A 113 -3.19 3.83 33.04
N GLU A 114 -2.84 5.12 33.10
CA GLU A 114 -1.91 5.71 32.13
C GLU A 114 -0.51 5.08 32.21
N GLU A 115 -0.11 4.57 33.39
CA GLU A 115 1.14 3.84 33.58
C GLU A 115 1.10 2.46 32.90
N ASP A 116 0.00 1.71 33.03
CA ASP A 116 -0.21 0.46 32.30
C ASP A 116 -0.15 0.69 30.79
N TYR A 117 -0.79 1.77 30.32
CA TYR A 117 -0.74 2.19 28.92
C TYR A 117 0.70 2.40 28.45
N ARG A 118 1.46 3.28 29.14
CA ARG A 118 2.83 3.66 28.77
C ARG A 118 3.83 2.50 28.87
N THR A 119 3.67 1.60 29.83
CA THR A 119 4.63 0.51 30.11
C THR A 119 4.33 -0.79 29.36
N THR A 120 3.04 -1.10 29.13
CA THR A 120 2.61 -2.45 28.73
C THR A 120 1.83 -2.48 27.41
N TYR A 121 0.95 -1.51 27.16
CA TYR A 121 0.11 -1.53 25.95
C TYR A 121 0.80 -0.81 24.79
N TRP A 122 1.18 0.47 24.97
CA TRP A 122 1.84 1.26 23.92
C TRP A 122 3.13 0.61 23.40
N PRO A 123 4.09 0.11 24.22
CA PRO A 123 5.33 -0.47 23.69
C PRO A 123 5.15 -1.77 22.89
N ASN A 124 3.98 -2.40 22.94
CA ASN A 124 3.61 -3.53 22.09
C ASN A 124 2.94 -3.07 20.78
N LEU A 125 2.14 -2.00 20.83
CA LEU A 125 1.63 -1.33 19.62
C LEU A 125 2.77 -0.69 18.82
N GLU A 126 3.71 -0.02 19.48
CA GLU A 126 4.82 0.70 18.86
C GLU A 126 5.71 -0.23 18.04
N LYS A 127 6.13 -1.37 18.61
CA LYS A 127 6.92 -2.40 17.90
C LYS A 127 6.17 -2.98 16.70
N ALA A 128 4.86 -3.15 16.82
CA ALA A 128 4.04 -3.61 15.71
C ALA A 128 3.99 -2.56 14.59
N ILE A 129 3.85 -1.27 14.93
CA ILE A 129 3.89 -0.16 13.96
C ILE A 129 5.27 -0.10 13.28
N ASP A 130 6.37 -0.22 14.03
CA ASP A 130 7.73 -0.30 13.46
C ASP A 130 7.85 -1.44 12.44
N HIS A 131 7.41 -2.65 12.81
CA HIS A 131 7.43 -3.77 11.88
C HIS A 131 6.57 -3.52 10.63
N LEU A 132 5.34 -3.00 10.78
CA LEU A 132 4.46 -2.69 9.64
C LEU A 132 5.01 -1.59 8.72
N LEU A 133 5.76 -0.61 9.25
CA LEU A 133 6.39 0.46 8.45
C LEU A 133 7.68 0.01 7.75
N ILE A 134 8.42 -0.94 8.34
CA ILE A 134 9.74 -1.38 7.84
C ILE A 134 9.63 -2.60 6.91
N GLN A 135 8.69 -3.52 7.16
CA GLN A 135 8.61 -4.81 6.46
C GLN A 135 8.22 -4.67 4.97
N ASN A 136 8.65 -5.65 4.20
CA ASN A 136 8.24 -5.84 2.81
C ASN A 136 7.05 -6.81 2.78
N PRO A 137 5.98 -6.58 2.00
CA PRO A 137 4.81 -7.49 1.93
C PRO A 137 5.12 -8.93 1.48
N MET A 138 6.35 -9.23 1.05
CA MET A 138 6.85 -10.59 0.78
C MET A 138 7.35 -11.35 2.02
N ASP A 139 7.66 -10.66 3.12
CA ASP A 139 8.18 -11.30 4.34
C ASP A 139 7.04 -11.82 5.22
N HIS A 140 7.15 -13.05 5.72
CA HIS A 140 6.09 -13.65 6.54
C HIS A 140 5.99 -12.96 7.90
N ILE A 141 4.96 -12.11 8.04
CA ILE A 141 4.68 -11.30 9.22
C ILE A 141 4.44 -12.20 10.45
N SER A 142 5.34 -12.14 11.44
CA SER A 142 5.26 -12.87 12.72
C SER A 142 4.34 -12.22 13.76
N ILE A 143 3.56 -11.22 13.33
CA ILE A 143 2.74 -10.36 14.18
C ILE A 143 1.31 -10.90 14.28
N SER A 144 0.78 -11.03 15.51
CA SER A 144 -0.65 -11.30 15.71
C SER A 144 -1.48 -10.02 15.56
N TYR A 145 -2.13 -9.88 14.41
CA TYR A 145 -3.11 -8.81 14.15
C TYR A 145 -4.24 -8.77 15.19
N GLU A 146 -4.73 -9.94 15.61
CA GLU A 146 -5.77 -10.08 16.64
C GLU A 146 -5.32 -9.45 17.96
N GLN A 147 -4.07 -9.66 18.37
CA GLN A 147 -3.55 -9.14 19.64
C GLN A 147 -3.35 -7.63 19.61
N ILE A 148 -2.95 -7.05 18.47
CA ILE A 148 -2.82 -5.59 18.32
C ILE A 148 -4.19 -4.93 18.28
N TYR A 149 -5.12 -5.45 17.48
CA TYR A 149 -6.50 -4.95 17.43
C TYR A 149 -7.16 -5.02 18.82
N SER A 150 -6.98 -6.14 19.54
CA SER A 150 -7.43 -6.29 20.94
C SER A 150 -6.77 -5.29 21.89
N CYS A 151 -5.52 -4.91 21.65
CA CYS A 151 -4.78 -3.92 22.43
C CYS A 151 -5.33 -2.50 22.17
N VAL A 152 -5.51 -2.12 20.90
CA VAL A 152 -6.15 -0.84 20.49
C VAL A 152 -7.57 -0.73 21.06
N TYR A 153 -8.39 -1.77 20.90
CA TYR A 153 -9.76 -1.82 21.42
C TYR A 153 -9.80 -1.57 22.93
N LYS A 154 -8.93 -2.25 23.71
CA LYS A 154 -8.81 -2.01 25.16
C LYS A 154 -8.43 -0.55 25.48
N CYS A 155 -7.44 0.02 24.80
CA CYS A 155 -7.03 1.41 25.02
C CYS A 155 -8.20 2.39 24.81
N VAL A 156 -8.96 2.22 23.72
CA VAL A 156 -10.11 3.09 23.37
C VAL A 156 -11.26 2.92 24.37
N CYS A 157 -11.62 1.68 24.75
CA CYS A 157 -12.65 1.43 25.76
C CYS A 157 -12.30 2.00 27.14
N GLN A 158 -11.01 2.14 27.44
CA GLN A 158 -10.47 2.71 28.69
C GLN A 158 -10.24 4.23 28.59
N GLN A 159 -10.80 4.87 27.56
CA GLN A 159 -10.76 6.32 27.29
C GLN A 159 -9.38 6.90 26.90
N HIS A 160 -8.36 6.07 26.68
CA HIS A 160 -7.01 6.51 26.25
C HIS A 160 -6.91 6.88 24.76
N SER A 161 -8.03 7.04 24.05
CA SER A 161 -8.08 7.25 22.58
C SER A 161 -7.32 8.50 22.11
N GLU A 162 -7.36 9.58 22.88
CA GLU A 162 -6.64 10.83 22.54
C GLU A 162 -5.12 10.67 22.68
N LEU A 163 -4.68 9.95 23.72
CA LEU A 163 -3.27 9.65 23.95
C LEU A 163 -2.75 8.69 22.86
N LEU A 164 -3.49 7.61 22.60
CA LEU A 164 -3.18 6.65 21.55
C LEU A 164 -3.09 7.28 20.15
N TYR A 165 -3.96 8.24 19.84
CA TYR A 165 -3.87 9.00 18.59
C TYR A 165 -2.61 9.87 18.56
N LYS A 166 -2.30 10.61 19.62
CA LYS A 166 -1.08 11.45 19.69
C LYS A 166 0.19 10.62 19.54
N ASP A 167 0.28 9.48 20.21
CA ASP A 167 1.45 8.61 20.16
C ASP A 167 1.60 7.94 18.79
N LEU A 168 0.50 7.50 18.15
CA LEU A 168 0.51 7.00 16.77
C LEU A 168 1.02 8.06 15.78
N MET A 169 0.48 9.28 15.87
CA MET A 169 0.89 10.39 15.00
C MET A 169 2.35 10.77 15.23
N LEU A 170 2.82 10.82 16.48
CA LEU A 170 4.22 11.10 16.84
C LEU A 170 5.17 10.00 16.32
N LYS A 171 4.81 8.73 16.49
CA LYS A 171 5.60 7.58 16.04
C LYS A 171 5.77 7.58 14.52
N ILE A 172 4.67 7.74 13.78
CA ILE A 172 4.69 7.80 12.32
C ILE A 172 5.43 9.05 11.83
N THR A 173 5.22 10.21 12.46
CA THR A 173 5.99 11.44 12.18
C THR A 173 7.49 11.22 12.33
N THR A 174 7.92 10.56 13.42
CA THR A 174 9.34 10.27 13.69
C THR A 174 9.94 9.38 12.61
N HIS A 175 9.24 8.31 12.20
CA HIS A 175 9.67 7.45 11.10
C HIS A 175 9.76 8.20 9.76
N LEU A 176 8.77 9.03 9.43
CA LEU A 176 8.76 9.82 8.20
C LEU A 176 9.87 10.87 8.16
N GLN A 177 10.27 11.45 9.32
CA GLN A 177 11.43 12.34 9.41
C GLN A 177 12.75 11.59 9.15
N GLN A 178 12.88 10.33 9.58
CA GLN A 178 14.03 9.47 9.25
C GLN A 178 14.07 9.17 7.74
N VAL A 179 12.97 8.66 7.17
CA VAL A 179 12.84 8.40 5.73
C VAL A 179 13.14 9.65 4.88
N SER A 180 12.65 10.81 5.30
CA SER A 180 12.94 12.09 4.64
C SER A 180 14.43 12.45 4.69
N SER A 181 15.16 12.06 5.74
CA SER A 181 16.59 12.32 5.90
C SER A 181 17.44 11.37 5.03
N ASP A 182 17.08 10.09 4.98
CA ASP A 182 17.71 9.10 4.09
C ASP A 182 17.55 9.48 2.60
N LEU A 183 16.39 10.06 2.25
CA LEU A 183 16.13 10.63 0.93
C LEU A 183 16.95 11.90 0.64
N GLN A 184 17.30 12.72 1.65
CA GLN A 184 18.19 13.88 1.45
C GLN A 184 19.66 13.48 1.22
N ILE A 185 20.08 12.33 1.74
CA ILE A 185 21.43 11.77 1.55
C ILE A 185 21.51 10.99 0.21
N THR A 186 20.38 10.61 -0.37
CA THR A 186 20.31 9.88 -1.65
C THR A 186 20.81 10.76 -2.82
N PRO A 187 21.70 10.24 -3.70
CA PRO A 187 22.15 11.00 -4.87
C PRO A 187 21.00 11.26 -5.85
N PRO A 188 20.89 12.45 -6.47
CA PRO A 188 19.73 12.85 -7.30
C PRO A 188 19.30 11.84 -8.37
N ARG A 189 20.26 11.14 -9.01
CA ARG A 189 19.99 10.09 -10.00
C ARG A 189 19.08 8.96 -9.49
N ASN A 190 19.13 8.67 -8.19
CA ASN A 190 18.37 7.59 -7.55
C ASN A 190 17.16 8.12 -6.77
N LEU A 191 16.98 9.44 -6.64
CA LEU A 191 15.94 10.05 -5.81
C LEU A 191 14.53 9.63 -6.26
N ILE A 192 14.27 9.56 -7.56
CA ILE A 192 12.98 9.13 -8.12
C ILE A 192 12.64 7.69 -7.70
N GLU A 193 13.61 6.77 -7.77
CA GLU A 193 13.37 5.36 -7.39
C GLU A 193 13.26 5.18 -5.88
N ASN A 194 14.11 5.85 -5.09
CA ASN A 194 14.05 5.78 -3.62
C ASN A 194 12.78 6.44 -3.07
N PHE A 195 12.36 7.58 -3.63
CA PHE A 195 11.08 8.22 -3.28
C PHE A 195 9.90 7.32 -3.61
N ASN A 196 9.91 6.65 -4.78
CA ASN A 196 8.89 5.66 -5.12
C ASN A 196 8.84 4.51 -4.11
N ILE A 197 9.99 3.94 -3.74
CA ILE A 197 10.07 2.85 -2.75
C ILE A 197 9.51 3.30 -1.39
N ALA A 198 9.86 4.52 -0.95
CA ALA A 198 9.34 5.09 0.30
C ALA A 198 7.81 5.29 0.26
N LEU A 199 7.29 5.89 -0.82
CA LEU A 199 5.86 6.17 -0.98
C LEU A 199 5.03 4.90 -1.14
N THR A 200 5.49 3.93 -1.94
CA THR A 200 4.81 2.63 -2.08
C THR A 200 4.80 1.88 -0.74
N ARG A 201 5.97 1.70 -0.08
CA ARG A 201 6.03 1.02 1.22
C ARG A 201 5.14 1.68 2.26
N TYR A 202 5.14 3.01 2.34
CA TYR A 202 4.27 3.72 3.28
C TYR A 202 2.79 3.52 2.96
N THR A 203 2.40 3.60 1.68
CA THR A 203 1.02 3.38 1.25
C THR A 203 0.54 1.96 1.53
N ASP A 204 1.42 0.97 1.35
CA ASP A 204 1.15 -0.44 1.67
C ASP A 204 1.03 -0.65 3.19
N ALA A 205 1.94 -0.08 3.99
CA ALA A 205 1.88 -0.12 5.45
C ALA A 205 0.56 0.47 6.00
N LEU A 206 0.05 1.54 5.39
CA LEU A 206 -1.26 2.11 5.75
C LEU A 206 -2.44 1.16 5.50
N GLN A 207 -2.35 0.23 4.54
CA GLN A 207 -3.38 -0.81 4.35
C GLN A 207 -3.46 -1.78 5.55
N CYS A 208 -2.38 -1.93 6.30
CA CYS A 208 -2.35 -2.74 7.53
C CYS A 208 -2.66 -1.90 8.78
N ILE A 209 -2.11 -0.68 8.87
CA ILE A 209 -2.25 0.19 10.05
C ILE A 209 -3.70 0.70 10.20
N VAL A 210 -4.33 1.19 9.13
CA VAL A 210 -5.68 1.80 9.24
C VAL A 210 -6.75 0.79 9.71
N PRO A 211 -6.82 -0.46 9.20
CA PRO A 211 -7.73 -1.48 9.75
C PRO A 211 -7.43 -1.87 11.20
N VAL A 212 -6.16 -1.93 11.61
CA VAL A 212 -5.79 -2.19 13.02
C VAL A 212 -6.31 -1.10 13.96
N PHE A 213 -6.28 0.16 13.51
CA PHE A 213 -6.76 1.32 14.27
C PHE A 213 -8.21 1.73 13.98
N ILE A 214 -8.99 0.93 13.23
CA ILE A 214 -10.35 1.30 12.80
C ILE A 214 -11.30 1.63 13.95
N TYR A 215 -11.14 0.98 15.10
CA TYR A 215 -11.95 1.27 16.29
C TYR A 215 -11.62 2.65 16.88
N MET A 216 -10.36 3.09 16.85
CA MET A 216 -9.97 4.46 17.20
C MET A 216 -10.48 5.47 16.16
N ASN A 217 -10.46 5.12 14.87
CA ASN A 217 -11.02 5.98 13.82
C ASN A 217 -12.49 6.28 14.09
N LYS A 218 -13.31 5.23 14.22
CA LYS A 218 -14.77 5.33 14.42
C LYS A 218 -15.15 6.03 15.75
N PHE A 219 -14.50 5.67 16.86
CA PHE A 219 -14.91 6.13 18.20
C PHE A 219 -14.16 7.37 18.73
N TYR A 220 -13.21 7.92 17.97
CA TYR A 220 -12.51 9.15 18.35
C TYR A 220 -12.30 10.12 17.18
N ILE A 221 -11.71 9.67 16.06
CA ILE A 221 -11.31 10.58 14.98
C ILE A 221 -12.53 11.08 14.19
N GLU A 222 -13.33 10.18 13.65
CA GLU A 222 -14.56 10.51 12.91
C GLU A 222 -15.58 11.25 13.81
N THR A 223 -15.71 10.83 15.07
CA THR A 223 -16.78 11.28 15.98
C THR A 223 -16.43 12.50 16.83
N LYS A 224 -15.15 12.79 17.11
CA LYS A 224 -14.74 13.99 17.88
C LYS A 224 -13.90 14.99 17.07
N LEU A 225 -13.12 14.52 16.09
CA LEU A 225 -12.28 15.39 15.26
C LEU A 225 -12.90 15.70 13.89
N ASN A 226 -13.89 14.92 13.45
CA ASN A 226 -14.52 14.98 12.13
C ASN A 226 -13.48 14.89 11.00
N ARG A 227 -12.68 13.82 11.03
CA ARG A 227 -11.62 13.47 10.05
C ARG A 227 -11.58 11.96 9.82
N ASP A 228 -10.72 11.52 8.91
CA ASP A 228 -10.33 10.12 8.74
C ASP A 228 -8.83 9.90 9.01
N LEU A 229 -8.49 8.79 9.66
CA LEU A 229 -7.11 8.41 9.99
C LEU A 229 -6.23 8.21 8.75
N ARG A 230 -6.76 7.69 7.63
CA ARG A 230 -5.98 7.50 6.41
C ARG A 230 -5.62 8.86 5.81
N GLU A 231 -6.49 9.85 5.92
CA GLU A 231 -6.23 11.23 5.49
C GLU A 231 -5.20 11.91 6.40
N ASP A 232 -5.40 11.89 7.73
CA ASP A 232 -4.45 12.46 8.71
C ASP A 232 -3.04 11.82 8.55
N LEU A 233 -2.94 10.50 8.32
CA LEU A 233 -1.67 9.81 8.10
C LEU A 233 -1.06 10.09 6.72
N MET A 234 -1.85 10.12 5.64
CA MET A 234 -1.35 10.47 4.31
C MET A 234 -0.80 11.91 4.30
N LYS A 235 -1.46 12.83 5.03
CA LYS A 235 -0.98 14.20 5.24
C LYS A 235 0.39 14.23 5.94
N LEU A 236 0.66 13.35 6.92
CA LEU A 236 1.98 13.29 7.54
C LEU A 236 3.08 12.99 6.50
N PHE A 237 2.84 12.14 5.50
CA PHE A 237 3.81 11.89 4.43
C PHE A 237 4.00 13.13 3.54
N THR A 238 2.91 13.84 3.21
CA THR A 238 2.96 15.12 2.49
C THR A 238 3.87 16.11 3.23
N ASP A 239 3.54 16.44 4.47
CA ASP A 239 4.23 17.45 5.29
C ASP A 239 5.70 17.08 5.61
N HIS A 240 5.97 15.80 5.90
CA HIS A 240 7.27 15.39 6.44
C HIS A 240 8.24 14.86 5.40
N VAL A 241 7.75 14.37 4.25
CA VAL A 241 8.59 13.80 3.18
C VAL A 241 8.39 14.58 1.88
N ALA A 242 7.18 14.60 1.32
CA ALA A 242 7.00 15.03 -0.06
C ALA A 242 7.22 16.54 -0.27
N GLU A 243 6.72 17.42 0.61
CA GLU A 243 6.96 18.87 0.53
C GLU A 243 8.46 19.22 0.55
N LYS A 244 9.30 18.45 1.26
CA LYS A 244 10.74 18.69 1.37
C LYS A 244 11.54 18.19 0.17
N HIS A 245 10.91 17.38 -0.68
CA HIS A 245 11.55 16.73 -1.84
C HIS A 245 10.91 17.15 -3.18
N VAL A 246 9.75 17.80 -3.20
CA VAL A 246 9.05 18.16 -4.45
C VAL A 246 9.87 19.10 -5.34
N ASP A 247 10.55 20.09 -4.76
CA ASP A 247 11.38 21.08 -5.49
C ASP A 247 12.60 20.46 -6.18
N THR A 248 13.12 19.34 -5.66
CA THR A 248 14.25 18.60 -6.28
C THR A 248 13.75 17.47 -7.17
N LEU A 249 12.63 16.82 -6.81
CA LEU A 249 12.04 15.70 -7.54
C LEU A 249 11.37 16.15 -8.85
N ILE A 250 10.63 17.26 -8.87
CA ILE A 250 9.92 17.73 -10.08
C ILE A 250 10.87 18.03 -11.25
N PRO A 251 12.00 18.75 -11.09
CA PRO A 251 12.98 18.93 -12.15
C PRO A 251 13.58 17.61 -12.66
N LEU A 252 13.86 16.65 -11.77
CA LEU A 252 14.40 15.34 -12.15
C LEU A 252 13.36 14.48 -12.91
N LEU A 253 12.08 14.56 -12.55
CA LEU A 253 10.99 13.92 -13.29
C LEU A 253 10.86 14.52 -14.70
N LEU A 254 11.05 15.84 -14.86
CA LEU A 254 11.02 16.51 -16.16
C LEU A 254 12.25 16.15 -17.03
N GLU A 255 13.45 16.09 -16.45
CA GLU A 255 14.66 15.59 -17.11
C GLU A 255 14.47 14.15 -17.60
N ALA A 256 14.06 13.24 -16.71
CA ALA A 256 13.84 11.83 -17.01
C ALA A 256 12.63 11.57 -17.93
N HIS A 257 11.70 12.51 -18.08
CA HIS A 257 10.67 12.47 -19.11
C HIS A 257 11.22 12.87 -20.49
N SER A 258 12.26 13.73 -20.55
CA SER A 258 12.93 14.08 -21.80
C SER A 258 13.92 13.02 -22.31
N MET A 259 14.43 12.16 -21.41
CA MET A 259 15.40 11.12 -21.74
C MET A 259 14.79 9.71 -21.70
N PRO A 260 14.58 9.03 -22.85
CA PRO A 260 13.99 7.71 -22.88
C PRO A 260 14.83 6.68 -22.12
N PHE A 261 14.15 5.79 -21.40
CA PHE A 261 14.73 4.70 -20.59
C PHE A 261 15.54 5.11 -19.34
N GLN A 262 15.68 6.41 -19.00
CA GLN A 262 16.36 6.85 -17.77
C GLN A 262 15.66 6.38 -16.49
N VAL A 263 14.32 6.30 -16.51
CA VAL A 263 13.47 5.77 -15.44
C VAL A 263 12.47 4.79 -16.04
N ARG A 264 12.15 3.71 -15.33
CA ARG A 264 11.13 2.74 -15.75
C ARG A 264 9.74 3.41 -15.80
N PRO A 265 8.96 3.28 -16.90
CA PRO A 265 7.66 3.95 -17.02
C PRO A 265 6.67 3.62 -15.90
N SER A 266 6.74 2.43 -15.30
CA SER A 266 5.95 2.06 -14.13
C SER A 266 6.34 2.83 -12.87
N THR A 267 7.64 3.01 -12.62
CA THR A 267 8.14 3.87 -11.53
C THR A 267 7.70 5.32 -11.74
N MET A 268 7.86 5.85 -12.95
CA MET A 268 7.44 7.22 -13.30
C MET A 268 5.93 7.42 -13.08
N ALA A 269 5.10 6.52 -13.61
CA ALA A 269 3.65 6.56 -13.42
C ALA A 269 3.23 6.43 -11.95
N SER A 270 3.94 5.63 -11.17
CA SER A 270 3.70 5.44 -9.73
C SER A 270 4.03 6.70 -8.93
N VAL A 271 5.20 7.33 -9.16
CA VAL A 271 5.55 8.61 -8.51
C VAL A 271 4.57 9.72 -8.90
N VAL A 272 4.25 9.88 -10.18
CA VAL A 272 3.35 10.94 -10.66
C VAL A 272 1.93 10.79 -10.09
N LYS A 273 1.38 9.57 -10.07
CA LYS A 273 0.08 9.29 -9.45
C LYS A 273 0.11 9.46 -7.93
N GLY A 274 1.21 9.06 -7.30
CA GLY A 274 1.45 9.24 -5.87
C GLY A 274 1.47 10.71 -5.47
N LEU A 275 2.28 11.54 -6.15
CA LEU A 275 2.33 12.99 -5.94
C LEU A 275 0.96 13.64 -6.12
N TYR A 276 0.22 13.29 -7.18
CA TYR A 276 -1.14 13.81 -7.41
C TYR A 276 -2.14 13.39 -6.32
N THR A 277 -1.95 12.21 -5.71
CA THR A 277 -2.78 11.71 -4.60
C THR A 277 -2.41 12.38 -3.26
N LEU A 278 -1.17 12.83 -3.09
CA LEU A 278 -0.70 13.58 -1.92
C LEU A 278 -1.13 15.05 -1.97
N TRP A 279 -0.94 15.72 -3.12
CA TRP A 279 -1.33 17.11 -3.35
C TRP A 279 -1.56 17.38 -4.86
N PRO A 280 -2.82 17.56 -5.31
CA PRO A 280 -3.13 17.73 -6.74
C PRO A 280 -2.44 18.90 -7.44
N ASP A 281 -2.31 20.06 -6.77
CA ASP A 281 -1.78 21.30 -7.38
C ASP A 281 -0.33 21.18 -7.87
N TRP A 282 0.44 20.19 -7.38
CA TRP A 282 1.79 19.90 -7.90
C TRP A 282 1.78 19.52 -9.39
N ALA A 283 0.63 19.11 -9.94
CA ALA A 283 0.45 18.94 -11.38
C ALA A 283 0.71 20.24 -12.18
N HIS A 284 0.50 21.42 -11.58
CA HIS A 284 0.81 22.71 -12.21
C HIS A 284 2.32 22.97 -12.35
N LEU A 285 3.18 22.29 -11.57
CA LEU A 285 4.63 22.44 -11.64
C LEU A 285 5.24 21.70 -12.84
N ALA A 286 4.62 20.61 -13.30
CA ALA A 286 5.05 19.87 -14.49
C ALA A 286 3.88 19.29 -15.32
N PRO A 287 2.99 20.13 -15.91
CA PRO A 287 1.76 19.66 -16.56
C PRO A 287 2.00 18.63 -17.68
N ALA A 288 3.11 18.78 -18.42
CA ALA A 288 3.49 17.84 -19.48
C ALA A 288 3.83 16.44 -18.96
N VAL A 289 4.48 16.33 -17.79
CA VAL A 289 4.80 15.03 -17.17
C VAL A 289 3.54 14.42 -16.58
N PHE A 290 2.77 15.21 -15.82
CA PHE A 290 1.55 14.71 -15.17
C PHE A 290 0.52 14.20 -16.18
N SER A 291 0.20 15.00 -17.21
CA SER A 291 -0.80 14.64 -18.24
C SER A 291 -0.40 13.45 -19.13
N GLY A 292 0.86 13.00 -19.10
CA GLY A 292 1.30 11.75 -19.71
C GLY A 292 0.90 10.48 -18.94
N PHE A 293 0.60 10.57 -17.63
CA PHE A 293 0.33 9.41 -16.76
C PHE A 293 -1.04 9.38 -16.09
N ILE A 294 -1.75 10.51 -16.05
CA ILE A 294 -3.11 10.62 -15.50
C ILE A 294 -4.02 11.27 -16.56
N PRO A 295 -5.15 10.65 -16.96
CA PRO A 295 -6.11 11.27 -17.87
C PRO A 295 -6.76 12.53 -17.28
N GLN A 296 -7.23 13.43 -18.15
CA GLN A 296 -8.16 14.53 -17.82
C GLN A 296 -7.71 15.58 -16.79
N ILE A 297 -6.42 15.65 -16.41
CA ILE A 297 -5.89 16.70 -15.51
C ILE A 297 -5.93 18.10 -16.13
N ASN A 298 -5.66 18.17 -17.44
CA ASN A 298 -5.71 19.44 -18.17
C ASN A 298 -7.16 19.93 -18.19
N PRO A 299 -7.42 21.22 -17.90
CA PRO A 299 -8.78 21.74 -17.86
C PRO A 299 -9.49 21.53 -19.22
N PRO A 300 -10.82 21.30 -19.22
CA PRO A 300 -11.58 21.17 -20.45
C PRO A 300 -11.35 22.36 -21.39
N THR A 301 -11.10 22.09 -22.68
CA THR A 301 -10.87 23.11 -23.70
C THR A 301 -12.01 24.12 -23.72
N VAL A 302 -11.70 25.39 -23.43
CA VAL A 302 -12.68 26.48 -23.48
C VAL A 302 -12.79 26.98 -24.91
N GLU A 303 -13.99 27.32 -25.37
CA GLU A 303 -14.25 27.79 -26.74
C GLU A 303 -13.36 28.99 -27.13
N SER A 304 -13.11 29.91 -26.21
CA SER A 304 -12.22 31.07 -26.37
C SER A 304 -10.75 30.72 -26.66
N GLN A 305 -10.33 29.47 -26.46
CA GLN A 305 -8.98 28.99 -26.73
C GLN A 305 -8.85 28.31 -28.10
N LEU A 306 -9.96 28.05 -28.81
CA LEU A 306 -9.96 27.31 -30.09
C LEU A 306 -9.09 27.98 -31.17
N SER A 307 -9.05 29.32 -31.20
CA SER A 307 -8.15 30.09 -32.08
C SER A 307 -6.69 29.73 -31.85
N ASP A 308 -6.28 29.61 -30.59
CA ASP A 308 -4.90 29.32 -30.22
C ASP A 308 -4.55 27.86 -30.53
N TYR A 309 -5.48 26.93 -30.33
CA TYR A 309 -5.30 25.54 -30.74
C TYR A 309 -5.17 25.41 -32.26
N ALA A 310 -6.00 26.11 -33.04
CA ALA A 310 -5.87 26.16 -34.49
C ALA A 310 -4.53 26.78 -34.95
N ALA A 311 -4.04 27.84 -34.29
CA ALA A 311 -2.74 28.44 -34.57
C ALA A 311 -1.57 27.50 -34.23
N ARG A 312 -1.65 26.76 -33.10
CA ARG A 312 -0.65 25.74 -32.72
C ARG A 312 -0.61 24.58 -33.72
N ASP A 313 -1.77 24.09 -34.15
CA ASP A 313 -1.90 23.03 -35.16
C ASP A 313 -1.35 23.48 -36.53
N GLN A 314 -1.70 24.68 -37.01
CA GLN A 314 -1.14 25.25 -38.24
C GLN A 314 0.39 25.36 -38.19
N LYS A 315 0.96 25.80 -37.06
CA LYS A 315 2.41 25.83 -36.84
C LYS A 315 3.03 24.43 -36.92
N LEU A 316 2.46 23.45 -36.22
CA LEU A 316 2.94 22.06 -36.22
C LEU A 316 2.90 21.46 -37.63
N GLN A 317 1.82 21.70 -38.38
CA GLN A 317 1.67 21.22 -39.76
C GLN A 317 2.70 21.87 -40.71
N MET A 318 3.05 23.14 -40.51
CA MET A 318 4.12 23.80 -41.24
C MET A 318 5.49 23.19 -40.89
N GLU A 319 5.78 22.99 -39.61
CA GLU A 319 7.04 22.40 -39.12
C GLU A 319 7.24 20.96 -39.63
N LEU A 320 6.19 20.13 -39.60
CA LEU A 320 6.20 18.79 -40.21
C LEU A 320 6.46 18.84 -41.72
N SER A 321 5.84 19.79 -42.44
CA SER A 321 6.06 19.93 -43.89
C SER A 321 7.50 20.33 -44.26
N LEU A 322 8.16 21.13 -43.42
CA LEU A 322 9.58 21.48 -43.56
C LEU A 322 10.50 20.29 -43.23
N ASN A 323 10.12 19.49 -42.23
CA ASN A 323 10.85 18.28 -41.80
C ASN A 323 10.60 17.05 -42.71
N GLY A 324 10.12 17.25 -43.94
CA GLY A 324 9.96 16.18 -44.94
C GLY A 324 8.64 15.41 -44.88
N PHE A 325 7.66 15.87 -44.11
CA PHE A 325 6.30 15.30 -44.03
C PHE A 325 5.27 16.26 -44.65
N PRO A 326 5.30 16.50 -45.98
CA PRO A 326 4.31 17.35 -46.65
C PRO A 326 2.91 16.73 -46.56
N ARG A 327 1.87 17.58 -46.66
CA ARG A 327 0.50 17.07 -46.83
C ARG A 327 0.42 16.28 -48.14
N GLY A 328 0.12 14.98 -48.05
CA GLY A 328 -0.11 14.14 -49.22
C GLY A 328 -1.31 14.62 -50.06
N ASP A 329 -1.37 14.14 -51.30
CA ASP A 329 -2.38 14.54 -52.30
C ASP A 329 -3.81 14.60 -51.73
N GLN A 330 -4.38 15.81 -51.66
CA GLN A 330 -5.74 16.03 -51.19
C GLN A 330 -6.81 15.82 -52.30
N SER A 331 -6.42 15.54 -53.56
CA SER A 331 -7.34 15.40 -54.70
C SER A 331 -8.32 14.23 -54.57
N ARG A 332 -8.13 13.34 -53.58
CA ARG A 332 -9.04 12.23 -53.23
C ARG A 332 -9.99 12.54 -52.07
N LYS A 333 -9.87 13.72 -51.46
CA LYS A 333 -10.74 14.18 -50.38
C LYS A 333 -12.02 14.72 -51.02
N ARG A 334 -13.19 14.28 -50.55
CA ARG A 334 -14.48 14.75 -51.08
C ARG A 334 -14.53 16.28 -50.96
N ALA A 335 -14.89 16.95 -52.06
CA ALA A 335 -15.28 18.35 -51.97
C ALA A 335 -16.53 18.45 -51.07
N SER A 336 -16.57 19.47 -50.21
CA SER A 336 -17.78 19.78 -49.46
C SER A 336 -18.68 20.61 -50.35
N GLU A 337 -19.81 20.06 -50.81
CA GLU A 337 -20.79 20.76 -51.63
C GLU A 337 -21.67 21.68 -50.76
N GLU A 338 -21.06 22.75 -50.27
CA GLU A 338 -21.69 23.78 -49.41
C GLU A 338 -21.24 25.17 -49.91
N SER A 339 -21.75 25.60 -51.07
CA SER A 339 -21.52 26.92 -51.68
C SER A 339 -22.52 27.23 -52.79
N ALA A 340 -23.78 27.44 -52.43
CA ALA A 340 -24.83 28.03 -53.29
C ALA A 340 -25.88 28.77 -52.43
#